data_AF-A0A067EGD5-F1
#
_entry.id   AF-A0A067EGD5-F1
#
_cell.length_a   1.000
_cell.length_b   1.000
_cell.length_c   1.000
_cell.angle_alpha   90.00
_cell.angle_beta   90.00
_cell.angle_gamma   90.00
#
_symmetry.space_group_name_H-M   'P 1'
#
loop_
_entity.id
_entity.type
_entity.pdbx_description
1 polymer ?
#
loop_
_entity_poly.entity_id
_entity_poly.type
_entity_poly.pdbx_seq_one_letter_code
_entity_poly.pdbx_strand_id
1 'polypeptide(L)'
;MAVATGSSSCCKLAKPCAFTTSNSSQSPFKLKKFTASPAKSTSIRCTIARDPVVPMEAKKESDPAPWQRPDVFGRFGRFGGKFVPETLMYALSELESALHKLADDRDFQEELSGILRDYVGRETPLYFAERLTEHYRRPNGGGPHIYLKREDLNHTGAHKINNAVGQALLAKRLGKTRIIAETGAGQHGVATATVCARFGLQCIVYMGAQDMERQALNVFRMRLLGAEVRAVHSGTATLKDATSEAIRDWVTNVETTHYILGSVAGPHPYPMMVRDFHATSIGEMGWETRCADCMRWWWFKCHGSLPRIC
;
A
#
# COMPACT_ATOMS: atom_id res chain seq x y z
N MET A 1 -44.11 -33.70 3.65
CA MET A 1 -44.75 -33.18 4.88
C MET A 1 -44.12 -31.80 5.13
N ALA A 2 -44.66 -30.70 4.60
CA ALA A 2 -45.88 -29.98 5.04
C ALA A 2 -45.63 -29.37 6.45
N VAL A 3 -45.80 -28.07 6.76
CA VAL A 3 -46.60 -26.97 6.21
C VAL A 3 -46.02 -25.62 6.68
N ALA A 4 -46.19 -24.58 5.86
CA ALA A 4 -45.97 -23.16 6.17
C ALA A 4 -47.20 -22.52 6.83
N THR A 5 -47.01 -21.50 7.67
CA THR A 5 -48.01 -20.41 7.84
C THR A 5 -47.29 -19.11 8.17
N GLY A 6 -47.47 -18.10 7.31
CA GLY A 6 -47.05 -16.73 7.57
C GLY A 6 -48.16 -15.88 8.17
N SER A 7 -47.84 -14.63 8.50
CA SER A 7 -48.79 -13.52 8.40
C SER A 7 -48.08 -12.17 8.44
N SER A 8 -48.36 -11.39 7.41
CA SER A 8 -48.11 -9.97 7.21
C SER A 8 -48.78 -9.06 8.23
N SER A 9 -48.20 -7.88 8.52
CA SER A 9 -48.99 -6.67 8.76
C SER A 9 -48.23 -5.39 8.42
N CYS A 10 -48.94 -4.53 7.70
CA CYS A 10 -48.56 -3.30 7.01
C CYS A 10 -48.52 -2.07 7.94
N CYS A 11 -47.69 -1.10 7.54
CA CYS A 11 -47.77 0.36 7.68
C CYS A 11 -48.75 1.00 8.69
N LYS A 12 -48.22 1.91 9.52
CA LYS A 12 -48.95 3.09 10.01
C LYS A 12 -48.16 4.37 9.74
N LEU A 13 -48.72 5.19 8.86
CA LEU A 13 -48.33 6.58 8.61
C LEU A 13 -48.65 7.46 9.84
N ALA A 14 -47.74 8.36 10.17
CA ALA A 14 -48.01 9.52 11.03
C ALA A 14 -47.97 10.81 10.18
N LYS A 15 -49.04 11.60 10.29
CA LYS A 15 -49.31 12.89 9.62
C LYS A 15 -48.35 13.99 10.10
N PRO A 16 -48.13 15.06 9.30
CA PRO A 16 -47.92 16.40 9.84
C PRO A 16 -49.13 17.32 9.60
N CYS A 17 -49.40 18.14 10.61
CA CYS A 17 -50.48 19.12 10.73
C CYS A 17 -50.39 20.28 9.73
N ALA A 18 -51.55 20.88 9.47
CA ALA A 18 -51.79 22.04 8.64
C ALA A 18 -51.42 23.38 9.31
N PHE A 19 -51.04 24.33 8.45
CA PHE A 19 -51.29 25.78 8.45
C PHE A 19 -51.57 26.52 9.78
N THR A 20 -50.74 27.53 10.04
CA THR A 20 -51.21 28.85 10.50
C THR A 20 -50.36 29.97 9.92
N THR A 21 -51.06 30.95 9.37
CA THR A 21 -50.63 32.23 8.80
C THR A 21 -50.35 33.28 9.88
N SER A 22 -49.35 34.14 9.67
CA SER A 22 -49.41 35.53 10.13
C SER A 22 -48.54 36.45 9.25
N ASN A 23 -49.21 37.39 8.59
CA ASN A 23 -48.66 38.52 7.84
C ASN A 23 -48.05 39.58 8.76
N SER A 24 -46.97 40.23 8.31
CA SER A 24 -46.82 41.71 8.29
C SER A 24 -45.50 42.10 7.61
N SER A 25 -45.55 42.64 6.38
CA SER A 25 -45.16 44.03 6.00
C SER A 25 -43.69 44.40 6.25
N GLN A 26 -42.86 44.89 5.33
CA GLN A 26 -43.08 45.95 4.33
C GLN A 26 -42.00 45.88 3.23
N SER A 27 -42.38 46.19 1.98
CA SER A 27 -41.48 46.63 0.90
C SER A 27 -41.44 48.16 0.86
N PRO A 28 -40.43 48.79 0.23
CA PRO A 28 -40.70 49.29 -1.12
C PRO A 28 -39.45 49.42 -2.01
N PHE A 29 -39.38 48.70 -3.13
CA PHE A 29 -38.64 49.21 -4.31
C PHE A 29 -39.34 48.84 -5.62
N LYS A 30 -39.56 49.88 -6.42
CA LYS A 30 -40.39 49.94 -7.64
C LYS A 30 -39.82 49.12 -8.79
N LEU A 31 -40.64 48.26 -9.37
CA LEU A 31 -40.41 47.55 -10.62
C LEU A 31 -40.75 48.47 -11.81
N LYS A 32 -39.79 48.73 -12.72
CA LYS A 32 -40.07 49.31 -14.05
C LYS A 32 -40.08 48.21 -15.10
N LYS A 33 -41.22 48.08 -15.78
CA LYS A 33 -41.45 47.28 -16.98
C LYS A 33 -40.52 47.74 -18.11
N PHE A 34 -39.93 46.80 -18.83
CA PHE A 34 -39.48 47.03 -20.20
C PHE A 34 -39.95 45.89 -21.12
N THR A 35 -40.37 46.34 -22.30
CA THR A 35 -41.14 45.69 -23.36
C THR A 35 -40.27 44.81 -24.27
N ALA A 36 -40.88 43.77 -24.85
CA ALA A 36 -40.27 42.89 -25.85
C ALA A 36 -40.40 43.45 -27.28
N SER A 37 -39.39 43.22 -28.12
CA SER A 37 -39.41 43.10 -29.61
C SER A 37 -37.98 42.88 -30.17
N PRO A 38 -37.78 42.46 -31.43
CA PRO A 38 -37.97 41.11 -31.98
C PRO A 38 -36.63 40.46 -32.40
N ALA A 39 -36.66 39.14 -32.62
CA ALA A 39 -35.53 38.33 -33.02
C ALA A 39 -34.92 38.75 -34.37
N LYS A 40 -33.59 38.85 -34.43
CA LYS A 40 -32.81 38.84 -35.68
C LYS A 40 -32.00 37.54 -35.74
N SER A 41 -32.25 36.77 -36.80
CA SER A 41 -31.51 35.57 -37.18
C SER A 41 -30.12 35.96 -37.65
N THR A 42 -29.09 35.57 -36.91
CA THR A 42 -27.69 35.61 -37.36
C THR A 42 -27.15 34.18 -37.40
N SER A 43 -26.85 33.74 -38.63
CA SER A 43 -26.17 32.48 -38.93
C SER A 43 -24.86 32.37 -38.13
N ILE A 44 -24.81 31.42 -37.20
CA ILE A 44 -23.60 31.06 -36.45
C ILE A 44 -22.63 30.38 -37.44
N ARG A 45 -21.57 31.08 -37.85
CA ARG A 45 -20.36 30.45 -38.37
C ARG A 45 -19.47 30.09 -37.20
N CYS A 46 -19.29 28.80 -36.96
CA CYS A 46 -18.29 28.28 -36.03
C CYS A 46 -16.92 28.33 -36.71
N THR A 47 -16.12 29.35 -36.41
CA THR A 47 -14.68 29.33 -36.68
C THR A 47 -13.99 28.66 -35.51
N ILE A 48 -13.43 27.48 -35.73
CA ILE A 48 -12.51 26.83 -34.80
C ILE A 48 -11.27 27.73 -34.69
N ALA A 49 -11.17 28.51 -33.63
CA ALA A 49 -9.91 29.12 -33.25
C ALA A 49 -9.00 27.98 -32.75
N ARG A 50 -8.09 27.54 -33.61
CA ARG A 50 -6.90 26.80 -33.17
C ARG A 50 -5.97 27.84 -32.57
N ASP A 51 -6.06 28.04 -31.26
CA ASP A 51 -4.95 28.65 -30.56
C ASP A 51 -3.71 27.78 -30.83
N PRO A 52 -2.57 28.35 -31.23
CA PRO A 52 -1.36 27.57 -31.39
C PRO A 52 -0.98 27.02 -30.03
N VAL A 53 -1.13 25.71 -29.86
CA VAL A 53 -0.51 24.97 -28.78
C VAL A 53 0.98 25.24 -28.90
N VAL A 54 1.49 26.13 -28.05
CA VAL A 54 2.92 26.27 -27.84
C VAL A 54 3.41 24.88 -27.47
N PRO A 55 4.33 24.26 -28.23
CA PRO A 55 4.93 23.02 -27.81
C PRO A 55 5.58 23.30 -26.48
N MET A 56 5.02 22.76 -25.39
CA MET A 56 5.79 22.60 -24.17
C MET A 56 6.98 21.73 -24.59
N GLU A 57 8.13 22.36 -24.76
CA GLU A 57 9.39 21.63 -24.78
C GLU A 57 9.34 20.70 -23.58
N ALA A 58 9.39 19.40 -23.85
CA ALA A 58 9.58 18.40 -22.83
C ALA A 58 10.94 18.71 -22.20
N LYS A 59 10.94 19.52 -21.15
CA LYS A 59 12.04 19.57 -20.20
C LYS A 59 12.24 18.12 -19.81
N LYS A 60 13.36 17.56 -20.26
CA LYS A 60 13.94 16.34 -19.73
C LYS A 60 13.92 16.53 -18.23
N GLU A 61 12.93 15.92 -17.57
CA GLU A 61 12.77 16.01 -16.13
C GLU A 61 14.04 15.34 -15.61
N SER A 62 14.99 16.16 -15.16
CA SER A 62 16.18 15.68 -14.48
C SER A 62 15.71 14.75 -13.38
N ASP A 63 16.32 13.56 -13.30
CA ASP A 63 16.03 12.51 -12.32
C ASP A 63 15.50 13.08 -10.99
N PRO A 64 14.42 12.52 -10.43
CA PRO A 64 13.76 13.11 -9.27
C PRO A 64 14.71 13.14 -8.07
N ALA A 65 15.35 14.30 -7.87
CA ALA A 65 16.20 14.77 -6.78
C ALA A 65 17.31 13.83 -6.23
N PRO A 66 18.54 14.34 -5.98
CA PRO A 66 19.65 13.57 -5.38
C PRO A 66 19.38 13.03 -3.97
N TRP A 67 18.24 13.36 -3.36
CA TRP A 67 17.82 12.94 -2.01
C TRP A 67 16.98 11.66 -1.98
N GLN A 68 16.57 11.13 -3.15
CA GLN A 68 15.72 9.94 -3.20
C GLN A 68 16.50 8.62 -3.18
N ARG A 69 17.81 8.63 -3.43
CA ARG A 69 18.68 7.45 -3.39
C ARG A 69 19.80 7.68 -2.38
N PRO A 70 20.27 6.62 -1.68
CA PRO A 70 21.43 6.78 -0.82
C PRO A 70 22.67 7.10 -1.66
N ASP A 71 23.65 7.76 -1.04
CA ASP A 71 24.97 7.92 -1.64
C ASP A 71 25.73 6.57 -1.70
N VAL A 72 26.94 6.58 -2.26
CA VAL A 72 27.81 5.39 -2.35
C VAL A 72 28.17 4.76 -1.01
N PHE A 73 28.00 5.50 0.10
CA PHE A 73 28.21 5.02 1.46
C PHE A 73 26.91 4.52 2.11
N GLY A 74 25.80 4.51 1.39
CA GLY A 74 24.50 4.10 1.89
C GLY A 74 23.79 5.16 2.73
N ARG A 75 24.14 6.45 2.59
CA ARG A 75 23.60 7.54 3.41
C ARG A 75 22.57 8.39 2.65
N PHE A 76 21.51 8.74 3.36
CA PHE A 76 20.52 9.75 2.96
C PHE A 76 20.86 11.06 3.69
N GLY A 77 21.74 11.87 3.09
CA GLY A 77 22.33 13.03 3.74
C GLY A 77 23.10 12.61 5.01
N ARG A 78 22.61 12.99 6.19
CA ARG A 78 23.26 12.65 7.47
C ARG A 78 22.87 11.30 8.07
N PHE A 79 21.87 10.63 7.50
CA PHE A 79 21.29 9.40 8.05
C PHE A 79 21.67 8.18 7.22
N GLY A 80 21.60 6.97 7.79
CA GLY A 80 21.94 5.72 7.10
C GLY A 80 23.42 5.35 7.22
N GLY A 81 23.95 4.60 6.25
CA GLY A 81 25.29 4.02 6.29
C GLY A 81 25.33 2.59 6.80
N LYS A 82 26.56 2.07 7.00
CA LYS A 82 26.83 0.71 7.47
C LYS A 82 27.52 0.77 8.84
N PHE A 83 26.75 0.72 9.92
CA PHE A 83 27.25 0.67 11.29
C PHE A 83 27.12 -0.75 11.85
N VAL A 84 27.95 -1.65 11.33
CA VAL A 84 27.92 -3.09 11.64
C VAL A 84 29.34 -3.62 11.88
N PRO A 85 29.49 -4.77 12.56
CA PRO A 85 30.78 -5.44 12.67
C PRO A 85 31.38 -5.76 11.29
N GLU A 86 32.71 -5.77 11.22
CA GLU A 86 33.50 -6.12 10.02
C GLU A 86 33.03 -7.43 9.37
N THR A 87 32.65 -8.42 10.18
CA THR A 87 32.17 -9.73 9.73
C THR A 87 30.93 -9.67 8.83
N LEU A 88 30.09 -8.64 8.99
CA LEU A 88 28.90 -8.44 8.16
C LEU A 88 29.16 -7.59 6.92
N MET A 89 30.30 -6.89 6.84
CA MET A 89 30.60 -6.00 5.72
C MET A 89 30.69 -6.76 4.39
N TYR A 90 31.27 -7.96 4.39
CA TYR A 90 31.34 -8.81 3.20
C TYR A 90 29.94 -9.20 2.72
N ALA A 91 29.08 -9.69 3.61
CA ALA A 91 27.73 -10.13 3.28
C ALA A 91 26.83 -8.98 2.80
N LEU A 92 26.96 -7.80 3.40
CA LEU A 92 26.25 -6.61 2.95
C LEU A 92 26.71 -6.15 1.57
N SER A 93 28.00 -6.31 1.25
CA SER A 93 28.56 -5.95 -0.05
C SER A 93 28.17 -6.96 -1.14
N GLU A 94 28.14 -8.26 -0.82
CA GLU A 94 27.58 -9.30 -1.68
C GLU A 94 26.10 -9.01 -1.98
N LEU A 95 25.31 -8.70 -0.95
CA LEU A 95 23.90 -8.36 -1.06
C LEU A 95 23.68 -7.13 -1.93
N GLU A 96 24.47 -6.08 -1.74
CA GLU A 96 24.41 -4.84 -2.53
C GLU A 96 24.75 -5.09 -4.00
N SER A 97 25.80 -5.87 -4.27
CA SER A 97 26.18 -6.24 -5.64
C SER A 97 25.09 -7.06 -6.33
N ALA A 98 24.49 -8.02 -5.62
CA ALA A 98 23.39 -8.81 -6.14
C ALA A 98 22.14 -7.97 -6.40
N LEU A 99 21.80 -7.04 -5.50
CA LEU A 99 20.67 -6.14 -5.67
C LEU A 99 20.83 -5.27 -6.92
N HIS A 100 22.02 -4.69 -7.14
CA HIS A 100 22.28 -3.90 -8.35
C HIS A 100 22.19 -4.73 -9.64
N LYS A 101 22.70 -5.96 -9.63
CA LYS A 101 22.60 -6.85 -10.80
C LYS A 101 21.16 -7.25 -11.10
N LEU A 102 20.35 -7.49 -10.07
CA LEU A 102 18.98 -7.96 -10.20
C LEU A 102 17.97 -6.82 -10.43
N ALA A 103 18.36 -5.57 -10.18
CA ALA A 103 17.52 -4.41 -10.48
C ALA A 103 17.20 -4.32 -11.98
N ASP A 104 18.17 -4.63 -12.85
CA ASP A 104 18.03 -4.58 -14.31
C ASP A 104 17.75 -5.96 -14.94
N ASP A 105 17.69 -7.03 -14.14
CA ASP A 105 17.43 -8.38 -14.62
C ASP A 105 15.92 -8.58 -14.91
N ARG A 106 15.58 -8.66 -16.19
CA ARG A 106 14.21 -8.86 -16.65
C ARG A 106 13.57 -10.14 -16.15
N ASP A 107 14.33 -11.25 -16.10
CA ASP A 107 13.79 -12.53 -15.66
C ASP A 107 13.43 -12.47 -14.18
N PHE A 108 14.23 -11.76 -13.38
CA PHE A 108 13.94 -11.53 -11.97
C PHE A 108 12.70 -10.65 -11.77
N GLN A 109 12.57 -9.55 -12.52
CA GLN A 109 11.40 -8.67 -12.43
C GLN A 109 10.12 -9.38 -12.89
N GLU A 110 10.18 -10.17 -13.97
CA GLU A 110 9.03 -10.94 -14.47
C GLU A 110 8.61 -12.03 -13.45
N GLU A 111 9.57 -12.73 -12.83
CA GLU A 111 9.30 -13.71 -11.77
C GLU A 111 8.69 -13.03 -10.52
N LEU A 112 9.26 -11.90 -10.07
CA LEU A 112 8.77 -11.14 -8.93
C LEU A 112 7.34 -10.62 -9.17
N SER A 113 7.10 -9.98 -10.31
CA SER A 113 5.79 -9.43 -10.67
C SER A 113 4.74 -10.54 -10.85
N GLY A 114 5.12 -11.69 -11.39
CA GLY A 114 4.26 -12.87 -11.44
C GLY A 114 3.82 -13.34 -10.05
N ILE A 115 4.76 -13.43 -9.09
CA ILE A 115 4.44 -13.84 -7.72
C ILE A 115 3.59 -12.78 -7.01
N LEU A 116 3.89 -11.49 -7.19
CA LEU A 116 3.10 -10.41 -6.58
C LEU A 116 1.65 -10.44 -7.09
N ARG A 117 1.44 -10.68 -8.39
CA ARG A 117 0.10 -10.78 -8.96
C ARG A 117 -0.62 -12.06 -8.51
N ASP A 118 -0.03 -13.22 -8.79
CA ASP A 118 -0.75 -14.50 -8.73
C ASP A 118 -0.76 -15.12 -7.32
N TYR A 119 0.22 -14.82 -6.48
CA TYR A 119 0.33 -15.37 -5.11
C TYR A 119 -0.01 -14.34 -4.03
N VAL A 120 0.48 -13.10 -4.15
CA VAL A 120 0.16 -12.05 -3.16
C VAL A 120 -1.24 -11.47 -3.39
N GLY A 121 -1.75 -11.50 -4.62
CA GLY A 121 -3.06 -10.96 -4.97
C GLY A 121 -3.03 -9.47 -5.30
N ARG A 122 -1.92 -8.99 -5.87
CA ARG A 122 -1.83 -7.61 -6.36
C ARG A 122 -2.47 -7.49 -7.75
N GLU A 123 -3.05 -6.36 -8.10
CA GLU A 123 -3.07 -5.08 -7.36
C GLU A 123 -4.13 -5.02 -6.25
N THR A 124 -3.82 -4.27 -5.18
CA THR A 124 -4.84 -3.95 -4.17
C THR A 124 -5.61 -2.68 -4.54
N PRO A 125 -6.94 -2.64 -4.40
CA PRO A 125 -7.76 -1.50 -4.78
C PRO A 125 -7.48 -0.25 -3.92
N LEU A 126 -7.76 0.92 -4.50
CA LEU A 126 -7.83 2.19 -3.77
C LEU A 126 -9.31 2.51 -3.46
N TYR A 127 -9.72 2.24 -2.23
CA TYR A 127 -11.14 2.29 -1.84
C TYR A 127 -11.55 3.68 -1.35
N PHE A 128 -12.56 4.29 -1.97
CA PHE A 128 -13.14 5.55 -1.47
C PHE A 128 -13.99 5.30 -0.22
N ALA A 129 -13.57 5.85 0.92
CA ALA A 129 -14.25 5.68 2.20
C ALA A 129 -15.33 6.75 2.40
N GLU A 130 -16.51 6.53 1.82
CA GLU A 130 -17.65 7.46 1.84
C GLU A 130 -18.03 7.90 3.26
N ARG A 131 -18.22 6.94 4.18
CA ARG A 131 -18.61 7.22 5.57
C ARG A 131 -17.55 7.98 6.34
N LEU A 132 -16.28 7.70 6.09
CA LEU A 132 -15.17 8.39 6.75
C LEU A 132 -15.03 9.81 6.20
N THR A 133 -15.19 9.98 4.89
CA THR A 133 -15.23 11.28 4.22
C THR A 133 -16.38 12.15 4.75
N GLU A 134 -17.57 11.56 4.97
CA GLU A 134 -18.70 12.25 5.59
C GLU A 134 -18.40 12.66 7.03
N HIS A 135 -17.84 11.75 7.82
CA HIS A 135 -17.52 12.00 9.23
C HIS A 135 -16.59 13.20 9.42
N TYR A 136 -15.62 13.39 8.53
CA TYR A 136 -14.68 14.52 8.56
C TYR A 136 -15.14 15.74 7.74
N ARG A 137 -16.36 15.71 7.20
CA ARG A 137 -16.90 16.87 6.48
C ARG A 137 -17.21 17.99 7.46
N ARG A 138 -16.76 19.20 7.11
CA ARG A 138 -17.01 20.40 7.89
C ARG A 138 -18.44 20.92 7.65
N PRO A 139 -19.03 21.67 8.59
CA PRO A 139 -20.38 22.22 8.44
C PRO A 139 -20.60 23.10 7.20
N ASN A 140 -19.53 23.67 6.64
CA ASN A 140 -19.56 24.46 5.42
C ASN A 140 -19.55 23.62 4.12
N GLY A 141 -19.71 22.29 4.22
CA GLY A 141 -19.71 21.37 3.08
C GLY A 141 -18.31 21.01 2.55
N GLY A 142 -17.24 21.60 3.09
CA GLY A 142 -15.86 21.29 2.71
C GLY A 142 -15.28 20.11 3.51
N GLY A 143 -14.32 19.40 2.94
CA GLY A 143 -13.61 18.32 3.62
C GLY A 143 -12.71 17.52 2.68
N PRO A 144 -11.74 16.76 3.21
CA PRO A 144 -10.91 15.89 2.40
C PRO A 144 -11.72 14.67 1.93
N HIS A 145 -11.49 14.25 0.68
CA HIS A 145 -11.90 12.92 0.23
C HIS A 145 -10.91 11.89 0.76
N ILE A 146 -11.40 10.86 1.46
CA ILE A 146 -10.54 9.86 2.09
C ILE A 146 -10.57 8.57 1.29
N TYR A 147 -9.39 8.13 0.86
CA TYR A 147 -9.17 6.88 0.15
C TYR A 147 -8.27 5.96 0.97
N LEU A 148 -8.56 4.66 0.94
CA LEU A 148 -7.80 3.62 1.64
C LEU A 148 -7.11 2.74 0.60
N LYS A 149 -5.77 2.73 0.58
CA LYS A 149 -5.01 1.72 -0.20
C LYS A 149 -5.09 0.39 0.55
N ARG A 150 -5.77 -0.59 -0.04
CA ARG A 150 -6.20 -1.82 0.64
C ARG A 150 -5.11 -2.89 0.76
N GLU A 151 -3.95 -2.54 1.31
CA GLU A 151 -2.85 -3.47 1.58
C GLU A 151 -3.19 -4.56 2.62
N ASP A 152 -4.32 -4.41 3.30
CA ASP A 152 -4.93 -5.45 4.15
C ASP A 152 -5.44 -6.66 3.36
N LEU A 153 -5.68 -6.50 2.05
CA LEU A 153 -6.14 -7.59 1.17
C LEU A 153 -5.01 -8.45 0.60
N ASN A 154 -3.75 -8.06 0.81
CA ASN A 154 -2.61 -8.87 0.41
C ASN A 154 -2.69 -10.24 1.10
N HIS A 155 -2.20 -11.28 0.44
CA HIS A 155 -1.94 -12.56 1.10
C HIS A 155 -1.11 -12.32 2.38
N THR A 156 -1.45 -13.00 3.49
CA THR A 156 -1.00 -12.77 4.88
C THR A 156 -1.61 -11.56 5.61
N GLY A 157 -2.31 -10.67 4.90
CA GLY A 157 -3.11 -9.59 5.48
C GLY A 157 -2.33 -8.30 5.79
N ALA A 158 -1.14 -8.13 5.22
CA ALA A 158 -0.32 -6.93 5.42
C ALA A 158 0.63 -6.66 4.25
N HIS A 159 1.10 -5.41 4.14
CA HIS A 159 2.12 -4.99 3.15
C HIS A 159 3.48 -5.68 3.30
N LYS A 160 3.74 -6.36 4.44
CA LYS A 160 5.05 -6.98 4.75
C LYS A 160 5.43 -8.10 3.79
N ILE A 161 4.44 -8.74 3.16
CA ILE A 161 4.69 -9.82 2.19
C ILE A 161 5.41 -9.32 0.93
N ASN A 162 5.20 -8.07 0.52
CA ASN A 162 5.85 -7.51 -0.68
C ASN A 162 7.37 -7.55 -0.54
N ASN A 163 7.86 -7.13 0.63
CA ASN A 163 9.28 -7.17 0.99
C ASN A 163 9.77 -8.61 1.21
N ALA A 164 9.00 -9.44 1.90
CA ALA A 164 9.38 -10.82 2.18
C ALA A 164 9.57 -11.64 0.89
N VAL A 165 8.69 -11.48 -0.10
CA VAL A 165 8.81 -12.16 -1.41
C VAL A 165 10.07 -11.71 -2.13
N GLY A 166 10.32 -10.40 -2.21
CA GLY A 166 11.50 -9.86 -2.89
C GLY A 166 12.81 -10.35 -2.27
N GLN A 167 12.92 -10.30 -0.94
CA GLN A 167 14.12 -10.78 -0.24
C GLN A 167 14.27 -12.30 -0.28
N ALA A 168 13.19 -13.08 -0.20
CA ALA A 168 13.27 -14.54 -0.31
C ALA A 168 13.68 -14.98 -1.73
N LEU A 169 13.18 -14.29 -2.76
CA LEU A 169 13.59 -14.55 -4.14
C LEU A 169 15.06 -14.19 -4.37
N LEU A 170 15.51 -13.06 -3.81
CA LEU A 170 16.91 -12.65 -3.80
C LEU A 170 17.80 -13.68 -3.10
N ALA A 171 17.38 -14.17 -1.93
CA ALA A 171 18.11 -15.22 -1.19
C ALA A 171 18.27 -16.50 -2.01
N LYS A 172 17.22 -16.91 -2.74
CA LYS A 172 17.26 -18.05 -3.65
C LYS A 172 18.26 -17.84 -4.78
N ARG A 173 18.32 -16.63 -5.38
CA ARG A 173 19.31 -16.27 -6.42
C ARG A 173 20.74 -16.25 -5.87
N LEU A 174 20.92 -15.89 -4.61
CA LEU A 174 22.20 -15.95 -3.89
C LEU A 174 22.57 -17.37 -3.42
N GLY A 175 21.73 -18.39 -3.68
CA GLY A 175 21.99 -19.77 -3.26
C GLY A 175 21.88 -20.01 -1.75
N LYS A 176 21.28 -19.07 -1.00
CA LYS A 176 21.08 -19.22 0.45
C LYS A 176 19.92 -20.18 0.70
N THR A 177 20.13 -21.16 1.56
CA THR A 177 19.15 -22.22 1.87
C THR A 177 18.39 -21.96 3.16
N ARG A 178 18.90 -21.04 3.99
CA ARG A 178 18.37 -20.70 5.30
C ARG A 178 17.99 -19.23 5.38
N ILE A 179 16.82 -18.96 5.94
CA ILE A 179 16.27 -17.64 6.17
C ILE A 179 16.07 -17.44 7.67
N ILE A 180 16.53 -16.30 8.15
CA ILE A 180 16.24 -15.83 9.50
C ILE A 180 15.49 -14.51 9.43
N ALA A 181 14.62 -14.27 10.41
CA ALA A 181 13.93 -12.99 10.59
C ALA A 181 13.63 -12.76 12.07
N GLU A 182 13.36 -11.52 12.44
CA GLU A 182 12.86 -11.14 13.75
C GLU A 182 11.37 -10.77 13.67
N THR A 183 10.63 -10.87 14.78
CA THR A 183 9.27 -10.32 14.79
C THR A 183 8.83 -9.88 16.18
N GLY A 184 7.99 -8.83 16.21
CA GLY A 184 7.30 -8.36 17.42
C GLY A 184 5.85 -8.83 17.38
N ALA A 185 4.97 -8.05 16.74
CA ALA A 185 3.56 -8.41 16.59
C ALA A 185 3.28 -9.73 15.80
N GLY A 186 4.29 -10.28 15.11
CA GLY A 186 4.19 -11.55 14.38
C GLY A 186 3.88 -11.44 12.89
N GLN A 187 3.41 -10.30 12.39
CA GLN A 187 3.05 -10.14 10.97
C GLN A 187 4.25 -10.30 10.02
N HIS A 188 5.43 -9.78 10.39
CA HIS A 188 6.65 -9.99 9.61
C HIS A 188 7.07 -11.46 9.61
N GLY A 189 7.04 -12.10 10.78
CA GLY A 189 7.38 -13.51 10.91
C GLY A 189 6.44 -14.42 10.11
N VAL A 190 5.13 -14.15 10.11
CA VAL A 190 4.15 -14.88 9.30
C VAL A 190 4.41 -14.67 7.81
N ALA A 191 4.69 -13.45 7.36
CA ALA A 191 5.03 -13.19 5.96
C ALA A 191 6.30 -13.94 5.54
N THR A 192 7.36 -13.90 6.35
CA THR A 192 8.62 -14.61 6.10
C THR A 192 8.43 -16.13 6.09
N ALA A 193 7.70 -16.69 7.06
CA ALA A 193 7.39 -18.12 7.10
C ALA A 193 6.59 -18.55 5.86
N THR A 194 5.63 -17.74 5.41
CA THR A 194 4.79 -18.01 4.23
C THR A 194 5.63 -18.10 2.96
N VAL A 195 6.54 -17.13 2.74
CA VAL A 195 7.39 -17.14 1.55
C VAL A 195 8.44 -18.25 1.61
N CYS A 196 8.98 -18.56 2.79
CA CYS A 196 9.93 -19.67 2.95
C CYS A 196 9.27 -21.01 2.66
N ALA A 197 8.04 -21.23 3.14
CA ALA A 197 7.26 -22.42 2.82
C ALA A 197 7.01 -22.56 1.30
N ARG A 198 6.73 -21.45 0.61
CA ARG A 198 6.56 -21.43 -0.84
C ARG A 198 7.85 -21.79 -1.59
N PHE A 199 8.99 -21.25 -1.18
CA PHE A 199 10.26 -21.42 -1.87
C PHE A 199 11.06 -22.65 -1.41
N GLY A 200 10.59 -23.38 -0.39
CA GLY A 200 11.30 -24.52 0.18
C GLY A 200 12.56 -24.14 0.96
N LEU A 201 12.57 -22.96 1.59
CA LEU A 201 13.69 -22.46 2.37
C LEU A 201 13.49 -22.77 3.87
N GLN A 202 14.57 -23.09 4.58
CA GLN A 202 14.50 -23.22 6.03
C GLN A 202 14.20 -21.84 6.65
N CYS A 203 13.21 -21.75 7.54
CA CYS A 203 12.81 -20.49 8.16
C CYS A 203 12.96 -20.54 9.68
N ILE A 204 13.70 -19.60 10.25
CA ILE A 204 13.80 -19.40 11.69
C ILE A 204 13.38 -17.96 12.01
N VAL A 205 12.40 -17.82 12.89
CA VAL A 205 11.89 -16.52 13.33
C VAL A 205 12.21 -16.32 14.81
N TYR A 206 12.99 -15.28 15.10
CA TYR A 206 13.28 -14.83 16.46
C TYR A 206 12.16 -13.92 16.94
N MET A 207 11.62 -14.20 18.12
CA MET A 207 10.52 -13.43 18.70
C MET A 207 10.73 -13.28 20.20
N GLY A 208 10.52 -12.08 20.73
CA GLY A 208 10.60 -11.83 22.17
C GLY A 208 9.60 -12.71 22.92
N ALA A 209 10.00 -13.33 24.04
CA ALA A 209 9.14 -14.25 24.77
C ALA A 209 7.82 -13.60 25.22
N GLN A 210 7.85 -12.32 25.62
CA GLN A 210 6.66 -11.57 25.98
C GLN A 210 5.73 -11.33 24.77
N ASP A 211 6.30 -11.07 23.60
CA ASP A 211 5.54 -10.92 22.37
C ASP A 211 4.93 -12.26 21.91
N MET A 212 5.65 -13.38 22.11
CA MET A 212 5.15 -14.72 21.81
C MET A 212 3.90 -15.08 22.61
N GLU A 213 3.88 -14.77 23.91
CA GLU A 213 2.71 -14.99 24.75
C GLU A 213 1.50 -14.17 24.27
N ARG A 214 1.72 -12.90 23.96
CA ARG A 214 0.67 -11.97 23.50
C ARG A 214 0.15 -12.31 22.11
N GLN A 215 0.99 -12.90 21.26
CA GLN A 215 0.70 -13.16 19.84
C GLN A 215 0.71 -14.66 19.52
N ALA A 216 0.17 -15.48 20.43
CA ALA A 216 0.14 -16.94 20.30
C ALA A 216 -0.44 -17.43 18.96
N LEU A 217 -1.45 -16.74 18.41
CA LEU A 217 -2.04 -17.08 17.11
C LEU A 217 -1.03 -16.93 15.95
N ASN A 218 -0.22 -15.87 15.94
CA ASN A 218 0.78 -15.68 14.90
C ASN A 218 1.96 -16.65 15.08
N VAL A 219 2.34 -16.97 16.33
CA VAL A 219 3.32 -18.03 16.60
C VAL A 219 2.84 -19.37 16.05
N PHE A 220 1.58 -19.72 16.29
CA PHE A 220 0.99 -20.95 15.77
C PHE A 220 0.97 -20.96 14.23
N ARG A 221 0.58 -19.86 13.59
CA ARG A 221 0.63 -19.72 12.12
C ARG A 221 2.03 -19.94 11.54
N MET A 222 3.05 -19.34 12.15
CA MET A 222 4.44 -19.53 11.72
C MET A 222 4.86 -21.00 11.80
N ARG A 223 4.52 -21.69 12.89
CA ARG A 223 4.82 -23.12 13.07
C ARG A 223 4.06 -23.99 12.07
N LEU A 224 2.79 -23.69 11.78
CA LEU A 224 2.01 -24.39 10.75
C LEU A 224 2.63 -24.24 9.35
N LEU A 225 3.26 -23.11 9.07
CA LEU A 225 4.01 -22.86 7.83
C LEU A 225 5.40 -23.53 7.83
N GLY A 226 5.75 -24.29 8.87
CA GLY A 226 7.02 -25.01 8.97
C GLY A 226 8.20 -24.18 9.46
N ALA A 227 7.97 -22.94 9.94
CA ALA A 227 9.02 -22.12 10.52
C ALA A 227 9.33 -22.50 11.98
N GLU A 228 10.61 -22.49 12.34
CA GLU A 228 11.06 -22.60 13.72
C GLU A 228 10.94 -21.23 14.41
N VAL A 229 10.11 -21.12 15.45
CA VAL A 229 9.94 -19.87 16.20
C VAL A 229 10.77 -19.94 17.49
N ARG A 230 11.86 -19.16 17.56
CA ARG A 230 12.78 -19.11 18.70
C ARG A 230 12.43 -17.97 19.65
N ALA A 231 12.13 -18.33 20.88
CA ALA A 231 11.86 -17.38 21.95
C ALA A 231 13.14 -16.71 22.42
N VAL A 232 13.12 -15.38 22.52
CA VAL A 232 14.21 -14.57 23.08
C VAL A 232 13.82 -14.10 24.47
N HIS A 233 14.56 -14.58 25.46
CA HIS A 233 14.39 -14.24 26.88
C HIS A 233 15.37 -13.17 27.37
N SER A 234 16.34 -12.78 26.53
CA SER A 234 17.33 -11.76 26.89
C SER A 234 16.70 -10.37 26.98
N GLY A 235 17.25 -9.53 27.85
CA GLY A 235 16.85 -8.13 27.98
C GLY A 235 15.38 -7.95 28.39
N THR A 236 14.64 -7.19 27.59
CA THR A 236 13.21 -6.92 27.80
C THR A 236 12.30 -7.99 27.19
N ALA A 237 12.86 -8.99 26.51
CA ALA A 237 12.13 -10.01 25.77
C ALA A 237 11.12 -9.44 24.75
N THR A 238 11.53 -8.40 24.02
CA THR A 238 10.72 -7.74 22.96
C THR A 238 11.43 -7.76 21.60
N LEU A 239 10.83 -7.14 20.57
CA LEU A 239 11.39 -6.98 19.22
C LEU A 239 12.88 -6.58 19.19
N LYS A 240 13.31 -5.63 20.03
CA LYS A 240 14.72 -5.16 20.05
C LYS A 240 15.69 -6.29 20.39
N ASP A 241 15.31 -7.12 21.36
CA ASP A 241 16.13 -8.25 21.81
C ASP A 241 16.12 -9.34 20.73
N ALA A 242 14.97 -9.59 20.10
CA ALA A 242 14.85 -10.50 18.96
C ALA A 242 15.71 -10.10 17.75
N THR A 243 15.74 -8.80 17.40
CA THR A 243 16.66 -8.28 16.37
C THR A 243 18.12 -8.56 16.72
N SER A 244 18.49 -8.40 17.99
CA SER A 244 19.87 -8.59 18.43
C SER A 244 20.30 -10.06 18.32
N GLU A 245 19.45 -11.01 18.70
CA GLU A 245 19.73 -12.44 18.53
C GLU A 245 19.75 -12.87 17.06
N ALA A 246 18.84 -12.33 16.23
CA ALA A 246 18.84 -12.59 14.79
C ALA A 246 20.14 -12.13 14.12
N ILE A 247 20.64 -10.93 14.47
CA ILE A 247 21.92 -10.43 13.95
C ILE A 247 23.09 -11.32 14.41
N ARG A 248 23.09 -11.79 15.66
CA ARG A 248 24.14 -12.71 16.15
C ARG A 248 24.15 -14.03 15.38
N ASP A 249 22.97 -14.62 15.16
CA ASP A 249 22.82 -15.82 14.32
C ASP A 249 23.32 -15.56 12.88
N TRP A 250 22.98 -14.39 12.33
CA TRP A 250 23.45 -14.02 11.00
C TRP A 250 24.97 -13.96 10.91
N VAL A 251 25.63 -13.33 11.88
CA VAL A 251 27.09 -13.22 11.93
C VAL A 251 27.75 -14.59 11.92
N THR A 252 27.20 -15.57 12.62
CA THR A 252 27.75 -16.94 12.69
C THR A 252 27.48 -17.75 11.42
N ASN A 253 26.34 -17.53 10.75
CA ASN A 253 25.85 -18.39 9.65
C ASN A 253 25.74 -17.65 8.29
N VAL A 254 26.57 -16.63 8.09
CA VAL A 254 26.45 -15.66 6.99
C VAL A 254 26.56 -16.26 5.58
N GLU A 255 27.30 -17.35 5.43
CA GLU A 255 27.53 -18.01 4.14
C GLU A 255 26.25 -18.71 3.63
N THR A 256 25.49 -19.33 4.53
CA THR A 256 24.31 -20.15 4.18
C THR A 256 23.00 -19.42 4.43
N THR A 257 23.02 -18.35 5.22
CA THR A 257 21.83 -17.68 5.73
C THR A 257 21.62 -16.29 5.14
N HIS A 258 20.39 -16.00 4.72
CA HIS A 258 19.93 -14.64 4.45
C HIS A 258 19.04 -14.13 5.59
N TYR A 259 19.25 -12.88 6.00
CA TYR A 259 18.46 -12.23 7.02
C TYR A 259 17.39 -11.35 6.38
N ILE A 260 16.11 -11.74 6.50
CA ILE A 260 15.01 -10.94 5.97
C ILE A 260 14.61 -9.88 6.99
N LEU A 261 15.07 -8.66 6.77
CA LEU A 261 14.71 -7.50 7.59
C LEU A 261 13.36 -6.94 7.16
N GLY A 262 12.43 -6.81 8.11
CA GLY A 262 11.03 -6.41 7.86
C GLY A 262 10.74 -4.91 7.92
N SER A 263 11.78 -4.08 8.02
CA SER A 263 11.67 -2.64 8.23
C SER A 263 12.66 -1.88 7.34
N VAL A 264 12.37 -0.62 7.06
CA VAL A 264 13.26 0.32 6.35
C VAL A 264 14.43 0.83 7.22
N ALA A 265 14.64 0.22 8.39
CA ALA A 265 15.78 0.47 9.26
C ALA A 265 16.93 -0.49 8.93
N GLY A 266 18.08 -0.34 9.61
CA GLY A 266 19.22 -1.24 9.44
C GLY A 266 20.32 -0.69 8.53
N PRO A 267 21.39 -1.47 8.32
CA PRO A 267 22.52 -1.06 7.50
C PRO A 267 22.18 -1.06 6.02
N HIS A 268 22.84 -0.21 5.24
CA HIS A 268 22.80 -0.33 3.77
C HIS A 268 23.25 -1.74 3.33
N PRO A 269 22.55 -2.43 2.41
CA PRO A 269 21.51 -1.92 1.50
C PRO A 269 20.05 -2.10 1.94
N TYR A 270 19.76 -2.56 3.16
CA TYR A 270 18.39 -2.91 3.57
C TYR A 270 17.36 -1.76 3.44
N PRO A 271 17.61 -0.52 3.92
CA PRO A 271 16.64 0.57 3.80
C PRO A 271 16.23 0.85 2.35
N MET A 272 17.19 0.82 1.43
CA MET A 272 16.96 1.01 0.00
C MET A 272 16.19 -0.16 -0.59
N MET A 273 16.63 -1.39 -0.30
CA MET A 273 16.03 -2.62 -0.80
C MET A 273 14.57 -2.78 -0.37
N VAL A 274 14.28 -2.60 0.93
CA VAL A 274 12.94 -2.73 1.49
C VAL A 274 12.01 -1.68 0.88
N ARG A 275 12.49 -0.43 0.76
CA ARG A 275 11.74 0.62 0.08
C ARG A 275 11.46 0.24 -1.36
N ASP A 276 12.45 -0.26 -2.10
CA ASP A 276 12.29 -0.58 -3.51
C ASP A 276 11.31 -1.73 -3.72
N PHE A 277 11.32 -2.78 -2.89
CA PHE A 277 10.29 -3.85 -2.98
C PHE A 277 8.88 -3.35 -2.63
N HIS A 278 8.75 -2.41 -1.69
CA HIS A 278 7.49 -1.72 -1.46
C HIS A 278 7.12 -0.79 -2.63
N ALA A 279 8.10 -0.12 -3.24
CA ALA A 279 7.88 0.79 -4.36
C ALA A 279 7.51 0.05 -5.63
N THR A 280 8.18 -1.03 -6.03
CA THR A 280 7.82 -1.86 -7.19
C THR A 280 6.40 -2.40 -7.05
N SER A 281 6.03 -2.89 -5.86
CA SER A 281 4.65 -3.34 -5.59
C SER A 281 3.59 -2.23 -5.60
N ILE A 282 3.99 -0.96 -5.44
CA ILE A 282 3.08 0.21 -5.38
C ILE A 282 3.17 1.09 -6.64
N GLY A 283 4.27 1.09 -7.39
CA GLY A 283 4.64 2.09 -8.39
C GLY A 283 4.19 1.71 -9.79
N GLU A 284 4.61 0.53 -10.27
CA GLU A 284 4.08 -0.04 -11.53
C GLU A 284 2.57 -0.23 -11.40
N MET A 285 2.14 -0.77 -10.26
CA MET A 285 0.74 -1.14 -10.04
C MET A 285 -0.16 0.00 -9.53
N GLY A 286 0.40 0.97 -8.80
CA GLY A 286 -0.38 2.14 -8.37
C GLY A 286 -0.69 3.09 -9.51
N TRP A 287 0.10 3.08 -10.58
CA TRP A 287 -0.24 3.74 -11.83
C TRP A 287 -1.47 3.10 -12.48
N GLU A 288 -1.50 1.78 -12.61
CA GLU A 288 -2.64 1.04 -13.16
C GLU A 288 -3.90 1.20 -12.30
N THR A 289 -3.82 1.07 -10.97
CA THR A 289 -4.95 1.34 -10.07
C THR A 289 -5.44 2.79 -10.23
N ARG A 290 -4.53 3.77 -10.27
CA ARG A 290 -4.91 5.19 -10.46
C ARG A 290 -5.54 5.42 -11.82
N CYS A 291 -5.03 4.82 -12.88
CA CYS A 291 -5.60 4.92 -14.23
C CYS A 291 -7.00 4.30 -14.27
N ALA A 292 -7.18 3.11 -13.67
CA ALA A 292 -8.47 2.45 -13.56
C ALA A 292 -9.48 3.30 -12.78
N ASP A 293 -9.10 3.85 -11.63
CA ASP A 293 -9.96 4.71 -10.82
C ASP A 293 -10.22 6.07 -11.49
N CYS A 294 -9.24 6.64 -12.19
CA CYS A 294 -9.43 7.88 -12.96
C CYS A 294 -10.42 7.65 -14.10
N MET A 295 -10.31 6.52 -14.81
CA MET A 295 -11.29 6.12 -15.82
C MET A 295 -12.67 5.90 -15.21
N ARG A 296 -12.75 5.26 -14.04
CA ARG A 296 -14.02 5.03 -13.34
C ARG A 296 -14.66 6.33 -12.86
N TRP A 297 -13.86 7.26 -12.36
CA TRP A 297 -14.29 8.58 -11.91
C TRP A 297 -14.72 9.45 -13.08
N TRP A 298 -13.96 9.45 -14.19
CA TRP A 298 -14.33 10.12 -15.43
C TRP A 298 -15.64 9.57 -15.99
N TRP A 299 -15.79 8.25 -16.02
CA TRP A 299 -17.03 7.59 -16.41
C TRP A 299 -18.22 7.99 -15.52
N PHE A 300 -18.04 8.01 -14.20
CA PHE A 300 -19.07 8.46 -13.27
C PHE A 300 -19.47 9.93 -13.51
N LYS A 301 -18.49 10.81 -13.76
CA LYS A 301 -18.72 12.22 -14.14
C LYS A 301 -19.47 12.36 -15.45
N CYS A 302 -19.19 11.52 -16.45
CA CYS A 302 -19.80 11.58 -17.77
C CYS A 302 -21.19 10.94 -17.84
N HIS A 303 -21.43 9.86 -17.10
CA HIS A 303 -22.64 9.02 -17.23
C HIS A 303 -23.51 8.96 -15.97
N GLY A 304 -23.13 9.65 -14.89
CA GLY A 304 -23.89 9.70 -13.63
C GLY A 304 -24.02 8.35 -12.91
N SER A 305 -23.30 7.32 -13.37
CA SER A 305 -23.35 5.97 -12.85
C SER A 305 -21.99 5.29 -13.07
N LEU A 306 -21.58 4.42 -12.14
CA LEU A 306 -20.35 3.63 -12.29
C LEU A 306 -20.59 2.55 -13.36
N PRO A 307 -19.56 2.18 -14.16
CA PRO A 307 -19.70 1.12 -15.14
C PRO A 307 -20.04 -0.19 -14.43
N ARG A 308 -21.07 -0.90 -14.90
CA ARG A 308 -21.40 -2.23 -14.40
C ARG A 308 -20.28 -3.18 -14.80
N ILE A 309 -19.55 -3.67 -13.81
CA ILE A 309 -18.61 -4.78 -13.97
C ILE A 309 -19.49 -6.01 -14.24
N CYS A 310 -19.40 -6.57 -15.43
CA CYS A 310 -20.02 -7.87 -15.76
C CYS A 310 -19.10 -9.00 -15.29
#